data_AF-A0A971E6X2-F1
#
_entry.id   AF-A0A971E6X2-F1
#
_cell.length_a   1.000
_cell.length_b   1.000
_cell.length_c   1.000
_cell.angle_alpha   90.00
_cell.angle_beta   90.00
_cell.angle_gamma   90.00
#
_symmetry.space_group_name_H-M   'P 1'
#
loop_
_entity.id
_entity.type
_entity.pdbx_description
1 polymer ?
#
loop_
_entity_poly.entity_id
_entity_poly.type
_entity_poly.pdbx_seq_one_letter_code
_entity_poly.pdbx_strand_id
1 'polypeptide(L)' 'MNLNQEQDTNLDVAEIVSLLESSDESEVEALRARAEQVCLKTFGRDVYLRAIIEFSNCCRQDCLYCGLRRSN' A
#
# COMPACT_ATOMS: atom_id res chain seq x y z
N MET A 1 -17.37 12.16 -2.17
CA MET A 1 -17.72 11.74 -0.79
C MET A 1 -17.17 12.73 0.23
N ASN A 2 -17.89 13.02 1.32
CA ASN A 2 -17.38 13.85 2.43
C ASN A 2 -16.57 12.97 3.40
N LEU A 3 -15.25 13.02 3.35
CA LEU A 3 -14.32 12.24 4.19
C LEU A 3 -14.08 12.86 5.59
N ASN A 4 -15.04 13.64 6.10
CA ASN A 4 -14.90 14.28 7.42
C ASN A 4 -15.54 13.45 8.53
N GLN A 5 -14.69 13.17 9.54
CA GLN A 5 -14.96 12.68 10.90
C GLN A 5 -14.95 11.15 11.13
N GLU A 6 -14.01 10.72 11.99
CA GLU A 6 -13.95 9.47 12.78
C GLU A 6 -14.75 8.27 12.24
N GLN A 7 -14.50 7.89 10.98
CA GLN A 7 -15.10 6.72 10.38
C GLN A 7 -14.44 5.44 10.91
N ASP A 8 -15.31 4.47 11.18
CA ASP A 8 -15.00 3.08 11.55
C ASP A 8 -13.85 2.55 10.68
N THR A 9 -12.80 2.00 11.29
CA THR A 9 -11.56 1.58 10.59
C THR A 9 -11.75 0.33 9.73
N ASN A 10 -12.99 -0.12 9.55
CA ASN A 10 -13.32 -1.40 8.97
C ASN A 10 -14.05 -1.18 7.64
N LEU A 11 -13.26 -1.02 6.58
CA LEU A 11 -13.79 -1.00 5.21
C LEU A 11 -14.23 -2.41 4.82
N ASP A 12 -15.44 -2.54 4.29
CA ASP A 12 -15.87 -3.79 3.68
C ASP A 12 -15.24 -4.00 2.28
N VAL A 13 -15.43 -5.19 1.71
CA VAL A 13 -14.86 -5.52 0.40
C VAL A 13 -15.41 -4.62 -0.71
N ALA A 14 -16.69 -4.26 -0.66
CA ALA A 14 -17.31 -3.43 -1.68
C ALA A 14 -16.76 -1.99 -1.63
N GLU A 15 -16.56 -1.45 -0.43
CA GLU A 15 -15.93 -0.16 -0.22
C GLU A 15 -14.47 -0.14 -0.69
N ILE A 16 -13.70 -1.19 -0.37
CA ILE A 16 -12.31 -1.34 -0.86
C ILE A 16 -12.29 -1.37 -2.38
N VAL A 17 -13.14 -2.18 -3.01
CA VAL A 17 -13.22 -2.27 -4.48
C VAL A 17 -13.58 -0.91 -5.07
N SER A 18 -14.58 -0.22 -4.52
CA SER A 18 -14.98 1.11 -4.98
C SER A 18 -13.83 2.13 -4.91
N LEU A 19 -13.02 2.08 -3.85
CA LEU A 19 -11.85 2.97 -3.70
C LEU A 19 -10.74 2.63 -4.72
N LEU A 20 -10.53 1.35 -5.01
CA LEU A 20 -9.50 0.89 -5.96
C LEU A 20 -9.89 1.14 -7.43
N GLU A 21 -11.18 1.16 -7.74
CA GLU A 21 -11.70 1.39 -9.09
C GLU A 21 -11.89 2.88 -9.42
N SER A 22 -11.80 3.78 -8.43
CA SER A 22 -11.97 5.21 -8.67
C SER A 22 -10.92 5.74 -9.64
N SER A 23 -11.41 6.36 -10.72
CA SER A 23 -10.60 7.06 -11.72
C SER A 23 -10.72 8.59 -11.59
N ASP A 24 -11.46 9.08 -10.60
CA ASP A 24 -11.59 10.50 -10.30
C ASP A 24 -10.35 10.98 -9.54
N GLU A 25 -9.57 11.86 -10.16
CA GLU A 25 -8.34 12.40 -9.59
C GLU A 25 -8.57 13.09 -8.23
N SER A 26 -9.73 13.73 -8.05
CA SER A 26 -10.07 14.40 -6.79
C SER A 26 -10.34 13.41 -5.66
N GLU A 27 -10.95 12.26 -5.96
CA GLU A 27 -11.18 11.20 -4.99
C GLU A 27 -9.88 10.47 -4.64
N VAL A 28 -9.03 10.20 -5.64
CA VAL A 28 -7.70 9.60 -5.44
C VAL A 28 -6.83 10.50 -4.56
N GLU A 29 -6.86 11.81 -4.78
CA GLU A 29 -6.09 12.75 -3.96
C GLU A 29 -6.64 12.84 -2.54
N ALA A 30 -7.97 12.82 -2.37
CA ALA A 30 -8.58 12.77 -1.05
C ALA A 30 -8.20 11.49 -0.28
N LEU A 31 -8.14 10.34 -0.97
CA LEU A 31 -7.68 9.07 -0.40
C LEU A 31 -6.21 9.15 0.05
N ARG A 32 -5.32 9.73 -0.78
CA ARG A 32 -3.91 9.93 -0.43
C ARG A 32 -3.75 10.87 0.77
N ALA A 33 -4.42 12.00 0.78
CA ALA A 33 -4.39 12.95 1.89
C ALA A 33 -4.88 12.29 3.19
N ARG A 34 -5.91 11.45 3.11
CA ARG A 34 -6.39 10.69 4.27
C ARG A 34 -5.36 9.67 4.75
N ALA A 35 -4.72 8.94 3.85
CA ALA A 35 -3.66 7.99 4.18
C ALA A 35 -2.46 8.70 4.85
N GLU A 36 -2.06 9.87 4.34
CA GLU A 36 -1.01 10.69 4.95
C GLU A 36 -1.37 11.12 6.37
N GLN A 37 -2.60 11.61 6.61
CA GLN A 37 -3.05 12.00 7.94
C GLN A 37 -2.98 10.82 8.94
N VAL A 38 -3.40 9.63 8.52
CA VAL A 38 -3.35 8.42 9.37
C VAL A 38 -1.90 8.01 9.63
N CYS A 39 -1.05 8.05 8.60
CA CYS A 39 0.38 7.76 8.72
C CYS A 39 1.05 8.72 9.72
N LEU A 40 0.86 10.03 9.57
CA LEU A 40 1.41 11.06 10.45
C LEU A 40 0.89 10.93 11.89
N LYS A 41 -0.40 10.59 12.07
CA LYS A 41 -0.98 10.36 13.40
C LYS A 41 -0.36 9.14 14.08
N THR A 42 0.01 8.11 13.32
CA THR A 42 0.46 6.81 13.84
C THR A 42 1.98 6.76 14.04
N PHE A 43 2.73 7.24 13.06
CA PHE A 43 4.18 7.12 12.98
C PHE A 43 4.92 8.44 13.18
N GLY A 44 4.20 9.56 13.29
CA GLY A 44 4.81 10.88 13.30
C GLY A 44 5.43 11.23 11.95
N ARG A 45 6.48 12.06 11.97
CA ARG A 45 7.25 12.43 10.77
C ARG A 45 8.50 11.58 10.57
N ASP A 46 8.66 10.54 11.38
CA ASP A 46 9.86 9.71 11.35
C ASP A 46 9.82 8.69 10.21
N VAL A 47 10.96 8.51 9.55
CA VAL A 47 11.14 7.50 8.51
C VAL A 47 12.08 6.41 9.03
N TYR A 48 11.54 5.20 9.22
CA TYR A 48 12.30 4.07 9.74
C TYR A 48 13.18 3.44 8.64
N LEU A 49 14.49 3.63 8.74
CA LEU A 49 15.46 3.04 7.82
C LEU A 49 15.67 1.54 8.09
N ARG A 50 15.71 0.74 7.02
CA ARG A 50 15.96 -0.72 7.09
C ARG A 50 16.99 -1.10 6.04
N ALA A 51 18.12 -1.66 6.48
CA ALA A 51 19.11 -2.26 5.57
C ALA A 51 18.68 -3.68 5.22
N ILE A 52 18.46 -3.94 3.93
CA ILE A 52 18.18 -5.29 3.42
C ILE A 52 19.48 -5.96 3.01
N ILE A 53 19.65 -7.25 3.35
CA ILE A 53 20.80 -8.06 2.94
C ILE A 53 20.28 -9.23 2.09
N GLU A 54 20.48 -9.12 0.79
CA GLU A 54 20.16 -10.16 -0.20
C GLU A 54 21.39 -11.03 -0.45
N PHE A 55 21.68 -11.95 0.48
CA PHE A 55 22.94 -12.70 0.48
C PHE A 55 23.01 -13.83 -0.56
N SER A 56 21.87 -14.25 -1.11
CA SER A 56 21.78 -15.29 -2.13
C SER A 56 20.63 -14.97 -3.07
N ASN A 57 20.89 -15.17 -4.36
CA ASN A 57 19.89 -15.07 -5.42
C ASN A 57 19.52 -16.44 -6.01
N CYS A 58 20.11 -17.54 -5.52
CA CYS A 58 19.75 -18.89 -5.90
C CYS A 58 18.33 -19.23 -5.40
N CYS A 59 17.39 -19.46 -6.32
CA CYS A 59 16.02 -19.86 -5.98
C CYS A 59 15.65 -21.19 -6.64
N ARG A 60 14.99 -22.08 -5.88
CA ARG A 60 14.45 -23.35 -6.40
C ARG A 60 13.08 -23.21 -7.06
N GLN A 61 12.43 -22.06 -6.90
CA GLN A 61 11.09 -21.80 -7.41
C GLN A 61 11.14 -21.27 -8.84
N ASP A 62 10.00 -21.34 -9.52
CA ASP A 62 9.88 -20.94 -10.92
C ASP A 62 8.81 -19.85 -11.15
N CYS A 63 8.84 -18.82 -10.31
CA CYS A 63 7.85 -17.74 -10.35
C CYS A 63 7.93 -16.97 -11.68
N LEU A 64 6.81 -16.84 -12.39
CA LEU A 64 6.75 -16.25 -13.73
C LEU A 64 7.12 -14.76 -13.80
N TYR A 65 7.01 -14.05 -12.68
CA TYR A 65 7.36 -12.64 -12.55
C TYR A 65 8.75 -12.40 -11.94
N CYS A 66 9.40 -13.44 -11.40
CA CYS A 66 10.64 -13.28 -10.65
C CYS A 66 11.86 -13.56 -11.51
N GLY A 67 12.78 -12.59 -11.59
CA GLY A 67 14.04 -12.75 -12.32
C GLY A 67 14.97 -13.81 -11.72
N LEU A 68 14.81 -14.14 -10.43
CA LEU A 68 15.63 -15.13 -9.71
C LEU A 68 15.11 -16.57 -9.85
N ARG A 69 14.07 -16.79 -10.67
CA ARG A 69 13.49 -18.12 -10.88
C ARG A 69 14.56 -19.12 -11.34
N ARG A 70 14.40 -20.39 -10.96
CA ARG A 70 15.38 -21.47 -11.26
C ARG A 70 15.67 -21.67 -12.74
N SER A 71 14.73 -21.28 -13.62
CA SER A 71 14.82 -21.46 -15.06
C SER A 71 15.49 -20.29 -15.78
N ASN A 72 15.98 -19.29 -15.03
CA ASN A 72 16.87 -18.22 -15.50
C ASN A 72 18.28 -18.45 -14.93
#